data_AF-A0A3N4S2A0-F1
#
_entry.id   AF-A0A3N4S2A0-F1
#
_cell.length_a   1.000
_cell.length_b   1.000
_cell.length_c   1.000
_cell.angle_alpha   90.00
_cell.angle_beta   90.00
_cell.angle_gamma   90.00
#
_symmetry.space_group_name_H-M   'P 1'
#
loop_
_entity.id
_entity.type
_entity.pdbx_description
1 polymer ?
#
loop_
_entity_poly.entity_id
_entity_poly.type
_entity_poly.pdbx_seq_one_letter_code
_entity_poly.pdbx_strand_id
1 'polypeptide(L)'
;MGKSDNIVVIRDAQVVAAALREALAGASAETRAGLEHAVAVVESTAAATASRLRGDWVRARLADVGFSGDLTSAAAVKALRQAEPKLSLLAAVQLRNDAVDHPA
;
A
#
# COMPACT_ATOMS: atom_id res chain seq x y z
N MET A 1 -20.25 -5.09 16.99
CA MET A 1 -18.94 -5.41 16.37
C MET A 1 -17.88 -4.59 17.10
N GLY A 2 -16.87 -5.23 17.70
CA GLY A 2 -15.85 -4.54 18.50
C GLY A 2 -14.80 -3.79 17.66
N LYS A 3 -13.93 -3.03 18.32
CA LYS A 3 -12.74 -2.45 17.70
C LYS A 3 -11.74 -3.56 17.35
N SER A 4 -11.02 -3.43 16.23
CA SER A 4 -10.10 -4.46 15.73
C SER A 4 -8.68 -3.93 15.56
N ASP A 5 -7.71 -4.79 15.89
CA ASP A 5 -6.28 -4.59 15.60
C ASP A 5 -5.84 -5.23 14.28
N ASN A 6 -6.71 -6.03 13.66
CA ASN A 6 -6.37 -6.81 12.48
C ASN A 6 -6.32 -5.93 11.23
N ILE A 7 -5.14 -5.82 10.63
CA ILE A 7 -4.92 -5.24 9.31
C ILE A 7 -4.39 -6.35 8.39
N VAL A 8 -5.10 -6.59 7.29
CA VAL A 8 -4.70 -7.57 6.28
C VAL A 8 -4.12 -6.81 5.10
N VAL A 9 -2.88 -7.15 4.73
CA VAL A 9 -2.22 -6.60 3.53
C VAL A 9 -2.26 -7.65 2.44
N ILE A 10 -2.92 -7.34 1.33
CA ILE A 10 -3.01 -8.19 0.14
C ILE A 10 -1.92 -7.74 -0.86
N ARG A 11 -1.18 -8.70 -1.43
CA ARG A 11 -0.02 -8.44 -2.31
C ARG A 11 -0.18 -9.15 -3.66
N ASP A 12 -1.05 -8.61 -4.50
CA ASP A 12 -1.36 -9.20 -5.81
C ASP A 12 -0.29 -8.92 -6.87
N ALA A 13 0.55 -7.90 -6.66
CA ALA A 13 1.63 -7.57 -7.58
C ALA A 13 2.61 -8.73 -7.82
N GLN A 14 2.76 -9.64 -6.85
CA GLN A 14 3.59 -10.85 -7.00
C GLN A 14 3.00 -11.85 -8.01
N VAL A 15 1.67 -11.99 -8.03
CA VAL A 15 0.96 -12.84 -9.00
C VAL A 15 1.13 -12.27 -10.41
N VAL A 16 1.00 -10.95 -10.56
CA VAL A 16 1.21 -10.27 -11.84
C VAL A 16 2.68 -10.38 -12.30
N ALA A 17 3.64 -10.21 -11.39
CA ALA A 17 5.06 -10.38 -11.70
C ALA A 17 5.36 -11.80 -12.21
N ALA A 18 4.74 -12.82 -11.60
CA ALA A 18 4.89 -14.21 -12.05
C ALA A 18 4.34 -14.41 -13.46
N ALA A 19 3.12 -13.95 -13.73
CA ALA A 19 2.50 -14.05 -15.06
C ALA A 19 3.33 -13.33 -16.15
N LEU A 20 3.88 -12.16 -15.84
CA LEU A 20 4.72 -11.41 -16.78
C LEU A 20 6.08 -12.09 -17.04
N ARG A 21 6.69 -12.71 -16.03
CA ARG A 21 7.91 -13.50 -16.21
C ARG A 21 7.68 -14.72 -17.10
N GLU A 22 6.56 -15.40 -16.92
CA GLU A 22 6.16 -16.51 -17.80
C GLU A 22 5.93 -16.04 -19.25
N ALA A 23 5.23 -14.92 -19.44
CA ALA A 23 5.03 -14.33 -20.76
C ALA A 23 6.37 -13.93 -21.43
N LEU A 24 7.29 -13.34 -20.66
CA LEU A 24 8.63 -12.95 -21.14
C LEU A 24 9.46 -14.16 -21.59
N ALA A 25 9.35 -15.30 -20.89
CA ALA A 25 10.05 -16.53 -21.26
C ALA A 25 9.64 -17.03 -22.66
N GLY A 26 8.38 -16.81 -23.06
CA GLY A 26 7.84 -17.17 -24.37
C GLY A 26 7.89 -16.03 -25.42
N ALA A 27 8.44 -14.86 -25.10
CA ALA A 27 8.30 -13.67 -25.93
C ALA A 27 9.05 -13.75 -27.27
N SER A 28 8.43 -13.20 -28.32
CA SER A 28 9.11 -12.94 -29.60
C SER A 28 10.13 -11.82 -29.45
N ALA A 29 11.04 -11.67 -30.43
CA ALA A 29 12.01 -10.56 -30.43
C ALA A 29 11.32 -9.18 -30.42
N GLU A 30 10.16 -9.07 -31.07
CA GLU A 30 9.40 -7.82 -31.18
C GLU A 30 8.76 -7.38 -29.85
N THR A 31 8.32 -8.33 -29.03
CA THR A 31 7.59 -8.06 -27.76
C THR A 31 8.49 -8.09 -26.52
N ARG A 32 9.68 -8.69 -26.63
CA ARG A 32 10.61 -8.92 -25.51
C ARG A 32 11.00 -7.63 -24.78
N ALA A 33 11.45 -6.58 -25.48
CA ALA A 33 11.88 -5.35 -24.83
C ALA A 33 10.75 -4.66 -24.04
N GLY A 34 9.53 -4.67 -24.58
CA GLY A 34 8.35 -4.14 -23.87
C GLY A 34 7.99 -4.95 -22.63
N LEU A 35 8.07 -6.28 -22.71
CA LEU A 35 7.81 -7.17 -21.58
C LEU A 35 8.90 -7.08 -20.50
N GLU A 36 10.16 -6.92 -20.86
CA GLU A 36 11.25 -6.66 -19.91
C GLU A 36 10.99 -5.39 -19.11
N HIS A 37 10.57 -4.32 -19.78
CA HIS A 37 10.20 -3.08 -19.11
C HIS A 37 8.98 -3.28 -18.18
N ALA A 38 7.94 -3.98 -18.65
CA ALA A 38 6.77 -4.28 -17.84
C ALA A 38 7.10 -5.11 -16.59
N VAL A 39 7.96 -6.12 -16.72
CA VAL A 39 8.47 -6.92 -15.58
C VAL A 39 9.18 -6.01 -14.59
N ALA A 40 10.10 -5.15 -15.05
CA ALA A 40 10.84 -4.25 -14.17
C ALA A 40 9.91 -3.30 -13.38
N VAL A 41 8.88 -2.75 -14.02
CA VAL A 41 7.88 -1.88 -13.38
C VAL A 41 7.09 -2.64 -12.31
N VAL A 42 6.61 -3.85 -12.63
CA VAL A 42 5.80 -4.64 -11.70
C VAL A 42 6.65 -5.17 -10.55
N GLU A 43 7.90 -5.58 -10.79
CA GLU A 43 8.80 -6.06 -9.72
C GLU A 43 9.14 -4.95 -8.72
N SER A 44 9.34 -3.71 -9.20
CA SER A 44 9.49 -2.54 -8.32
C SER A 44 8.28 -2.35 -7.40
N THR A 45 7.07 -2.55 -7.93
CA THR A 45 5.83 -2.50 -7.15
C THR A 45 5.71 -3.69 -6.20
N ALA A 46 6.05 -4.87 -6.65
CA ALA A 46 5.96 -6.12 -5.89
C ALA A 46 6.97 -6.17 -4.73
N ALA A 47 8.07 -5.43 -4.84
CA ALA A 47 9.07 -5.24 -3.80
C ALA A 47 8.61 -4.32 -2.64
N ALA A 48 7.45 -3.67 -2.75
CA ALA A 48 6.92 -2.82 -1.68
C ALA A 48 6.74 -3.60 -0.37
N THR A 49 7.27 -3.03 0.71
CA THR A 49 7.11 -3.60 2.05
C THR A 49 5.68 -3.44 2.53
N ALA A 50 5.24 -4.31 3.44
CA ALA A 50 3.91 -4.21 4.03
C ALA A 50 3.70 -2.87 4.79
N SER A 51 4.76 -2.33 5.41
CA SER A 51 4.73 -1.02 6.07
C SER A 51 4.49 0.12 5.07
N ARG A 52 5.19 0.11 3.92
CA ARG A 52 4.95 1.10 2.86
C ARG A 52 3.51 1.04 2.35
N LEU A 53 2.99 -0.15 2.05
CA LEU A 53 1.62 -0.34 1.58
C LEU A 53 0.58 0.17 2.59
N ARG A 54 0.80 -0.07 3.88
CA ARG A 54 -0.06 0.48 4.93
C ARG A 54 0.04 2.00 5.02
N GLY A 55 1.22 2.57 4.85
CA GLY A 55 1.43 4.01 4.81
C GLY A 55 0.66 4.70 3.67
N ASP A 56 0.71 4.13 2.47
CA ASP A 56 -0.03 4.62 1.31
C ASP A 56 -1.54 4.48 1.51
N TRP A 57 -1.99 3.37 2.08
CA TRP A 57 -3.40 3.18 2.44
C TRP A 57 -3.88 4.21 3.46
N VAL A 58 -3.09 4.53 4.50
CA VAL A 58 -3.43 5.57 5.48
C VAL A 58 -3.61 6.93 4.81
N ARG A 59 -2.69 7.31 3.91
CA ARG A 59 -2.79 8.57 3.18
C ARG A 59 -4.07 8.64 2.34
N ALA A 60 -4.42 7.55 1.65
CA ALA A 60 -5.67 7.47 0.89
C ALA A 60 -6.90 7.65 1.79
N ARG A 61 -6.96 6.95 2.93
CA ARG A 61 -8.07 7.09 3.91
C ARG A 61 -8.18 8.49 4.51
N LEU A 62 -7.06 9.15 4.77
CA LEU A 62 -7.05 10.53 5.26
C LEU A 62 -7.55 11.51 4.19
N ALA A 63 -7.13 11.31 2.93
CA ALA A 63 -7.64 12.09 1.81
C ALA A 63 -9.16 11.92 1.61
N ASP A 64 -9.69 10.70 1.78
CA ASP A 64 -11.13 10.42 1.68
C ASP A 64 -11.98 11.24 2.67
N VAL A 65 -11.41 11.60 3.83
CA VAL A 65 -12.06 12.48 4.83
C VAL A 65 -11.55 13.92 4.79
N GLY A 66 -10.80 14.29 3.75
CA GLY A 66 -10.29 15.64 3.54
C GLY A 66 -9.21 16.09 4.53
N PHE A 67 -8.56 15.17 5.24
CA PHE A 67 -7.48 15.50 6.16
C PHE A 67 -6.18 15.75 5.39
N SER A 68 -5.68 17.00 5.46
CA SER A 68 -4.42 17.45 4.86
C SER A 68 -3.40 17.97 5.88
N GLY A 69 -3.65 17.74 7.17
CA GLY A 69 -2.78 18.19 8.26
C GLY A 69 -1.54 17.32 8.47
N ASP A 70 -0.76 17.66 9.49
CA ASP A 70 0.43 16.91 9.87
C ASP A 70 0.10 15.47 10.33
N LEU A 71 0.73 14.48 9.70
CA LEU A 71 0.59 13.07 10.04
C LEU A 71 1.09 12.75 11.45
N THR A 72 2.05 13.51 12.01
CA THR A 72 2.54 13.27 13.38
C THR A 72 1.54 13.68 14.46
N SER A 73 0.48 14.39 14.09
CA SER A 73 -0.53 14.91 15.02
C SER A 73 -1.51 13.83 15.50
N ALA A 74 -2.08 14.06 16.70
CA ALA A 74 -3.22 13.27 17.19
C ALA A 74 -4.47 13.46 16.31
N ALA A 75 -4.56 14.58 15.59
CA ALA A 75 -5.65 14.85 14.65
C ALA A 75 -5.64 13.86 13.48
N ALA A 76 -4.46 13.44 12.99
CA ALA A 76 -4.34 12.41 11.97
C ALA A 76 -4.91 11.07 12.44
N VAL A 77 -4.61 10.66 13.68
CA VAL A 77 -5.16 9.42 14.27
C VAL A 77 -6.68 9.51 14.43
N LYS A 78 -7.19 10.67 14.82
CA LYS A 78 -8.64 10.91 14.91
C LYS A 78 -9.29 10.82 13.52
N ALA A 79 -8.74 11.48 12.52
CA ALA A 79 -9.23 11.46 11.15
C ALA A 79 -9.20 10.04 10.56
N LEU A 80 -8.13 9.28 10.78
CA LEU A 80 -8.04 7.88 10.35
C LEU A 80 -9.14 7.01 10.98
N ARG A 81 -9.45 7.22 12.26
CA ARG A 81 -10.55 6.50 12.94
C ARG A 81 -11.93 7.01 12.55
N GLN A 82 -12.04 8.20 11.94
CA GLN A 82 -13.28 8.66 11.31
C GLN A 82 -13.46 8.00 9.95
N ALA A 83 -12.40 7.91 9.15
CA ALA A 83 -12.40 7.21 7.87
C ALA A 83 -12.66 5.70 8.05
N GLU A 84 -12.10 5.10 9.10
CA GLU A 84 -12.18 3.66 9.35
C GLU A 84 -12.65 3.38 10.79
N PRO A 85 -13.97 3.43 11.06
CA PRO A 85 -14.53 3.40 12.41
C PRO A 85 -14.29 2.11 13.20
N LYS A 86 -13.87 1.02 12.54
CA LYS A 86 -13.60 -0.26 13.23
C LYS A 86 -12.19 -0.34 13.80
N LEU A 87 -11.29 0.56 13.42
CA LEU A 87 -9.94 0.59 13.96
C LEU A 87 -9.94 0.87 15.46
N SER A 88 -9.21 0.03 16.20
CA SER A 88 -8.79 0.36 17.54
C SER A 88 -7.88 1.60 17.54
N LEU A 89 -7.65 2.18 18.73
CA LEU A 89 -6.69 3.26 18.86
C LEU A 89 -5.27 2.77 18.57
N LEU A 90 -4.89 1.59 19.06
CA LEU A 90 -3.56 1.01 18.88
C LEU A 90 -3.25 0.82 17.39
N ALA A 91 -4.16 0.18 16.64
CA ALA A 91 -4.00 -0.04 15.22
C ALA A 91 -3.89 1.28 14.44
N ALA A 92 -4.73 2.27 14.76
CA ALA A 92 -4.67 3.57 14.12
C ALA A 92 -3.33 4.29 14.35
N VAL A 93 -2.74 4.16 15.55
CA VAL A 93 -1.42 4.73 15.86
C VAL A 93 -0.31 4.00 15.10
N GLN A 94 -0.33 2.66 15.08
CA GLN A 94 0.66 1.86 14.34
C GLN A 94 0.63 2.17 12.83
N LEU A 95 -0.58 2.21 12.25
CA LEU A 95 -0.80 2.58 10.86
C LEU A 95 -0.30 3.99 10.54
N ARG A 96 -0.60 4.97 11.42
CA ARG A 96 -0.05 6.32 11.26
C ARG A 96 1.47 6.28 11.24
N ASN A 97 2.10 5.56 12.17
CA ASN A 97 3.57 5.49 12.24
C ASN A 97 4.15 4.90 10.95
N ASP A 98 3.55 3.83 10.39
CA ASP A 98 3.95 3.30 9.08
C ASP A 98 3.94 4.38 7.99
N ALA A 99 2.94 5.27 7.99
CA ALA A 99 2.83 6.37 7.03
C ALA A 99 3.88 7.48 7.25
N VAL A 100 4.28 7.73 8.51
CA VAL A 100 5.34 8.69 8.84
C VAL A 100 6.72 8.13 8.46
N ASP A 101 6.96 6.86 8.75
CA ASP A 101 8.24 6.20 8.48
C ASP A 101 8.47 5.95 6.97
N HIS A 102 7.39 5.96 6.18
CA HIS A 102 7.44 5.79 4.72
C HIS A 102 6.79 7.01 4.04
N PRO A 103 7.53 8.11 3.85
CA PRO A 103 7.02 9.27 3.12
C PRO A 103 6.61 8.91 1.69
N ALA A 104 5.70 9.69 1.12
CA ALA A 104 5.18 9.51 -0.24
C ALA A 104 6.25 9.76 -1.31
#